data_AF-A0A9E3RA10-F1
#
_entry.id   AF-A0A9E3RA10-F1
#
_cell.length_a   1.000
_cell.length_b   1.000
_cell.length_c   1.000
_cell.angle_alpha   90.00
_cell.angle_beta   90.00
_cell.angle_gamma   90.00
#
_symmetry.space_group_name_H-M   'P 1'
#
loop_
_entity.id
_entity.type
_entity.pdbx_description
1 polymer ?
#
loop_
_entity_poly.entity_id
_entity_poly.type
_entity_poly.pdbx_seq_one_letter_code
_entity_poly.pdbx_strand_id
1 'polypeptide(L)'
;MTLDEGARRYVSEHFFRRGAVGREEAVLPEGRVGASFSLLRPPARGCRPVVDEVSLTAGQLCVDEVDPGHARGRLLGQPFAARYAKGTLEELELGPARFTRWAGAVTPGPSPFDQGFPLEGDGALGLAPAVAGARVVEVEGGAGGPGGDCLERAQAYVAAHPGSTVELGLVAHDGRAWPHAWVRTRGGGRVDPSAAVPFEAYLALEHAGERYVELLSGARRAVRR
;
A
#
# COMPACT_ATOMS: atom_id res chain seq x y z
N MET A 1 -1.05 -15.31 -6.05
CA MET A 1 -2.19 -15.48 -6.99
C MET A 1 -1.98 -16.75 -7.80
N THR A 2 -2.93 -17.66 -7.80
CA THR A 2 -2.91 -18.95 -8.52
C THR A 2 -4.24 -19.17 -9.24
N LEU A 3 -4.21 -19.78 -10.42
CA LEU A 3 -5.39 -20.22 -11.17
C LEU A 3 -5.49 -21.75 -11.05
N ASP A 4 -6.68 -22.25 -10.74
CA ASP A 4 -7.02 -23.67 -10.88
C ASP A 4 -7.67 -23.87 -12.25
N GLU A 5 -7.26 -24.88 -13.02
CA GLU A 5 -7.61 -25.01 -14.45
C GLU A 5 -9.06 -25.48 -14.68
N GLY A 6 -9.72 -26.02 -13.64
CA GLY A 6 -11.13 -26.47 -13.71
C GLY A 6 -12.15 -25.39 -13.34
N ALA A 7 -11.75 -24.37 -12.60
CA ALA A 7 -12.57 -23.23 -12.20
C ALA A 7 -11.66 -22.01 -12.13
N ARG A 8 -11.92 -20.96 -12.93
CA ARG A 8 -11.15 -19.69 -12.95
C ARG A 8 -11.36 -18.90 -11.65
N ARG A 9 -10.94 -19.50 -10.54
CA ARG A 9 -10.98 -18.97 -9.18
C ARG A 9 -9.78 -18.04 -9.04
N TYR A 10 -10.08 -16.77 -8.82
CA TYR A 10 -9.13 -15.82 -8.31
C TYR A 10 -8.96 -16.10 -6.83
N VAL A 11 -7.73 -16.42 -6.42
CA VAL A 11 -7.35 -16.41 -5.00
C VAL A 11 -6.27 -15.36 -4.84
N SER A 12 -6.57 -14.35 -4.04
CA SER A 12 -5.61 -13.36 -3.58
C SER A 12 -5.51 -13.39 -2.07
N GLU A 13 -4.28 -13.41 -1.58
CA GLU A 13 -3.99 -13.27 -0.17
C GLU A 13 -3.47 -11.86 0.03
N HIS A 14 -4.30 -11.03 0.68
CA HIS A 14 -3.97 -9.67 1.03
C HIS A 14 -3.41 -9.66 2.44
N PHE A 15 -2.17 -9.21 2.59
CA PHE A 15 -1.48 -9.13 3.88
C PHE A 15 -1.70 -7.78 4.57
N PHE A 16 -2.62 -6.95 4.07
CA PHE A 16 -2.72 -5.53 4.44
C PHE A 16 -4.00 -5.13 5.19
N ARG A 17 -5.00 -6.01 5.34
CA ARG A 17 -6.17 -5.68 6.16
C ARG A 17 -5.85 -5.87 7.62
N ARG A 18 -5.27 -4.86 8.29
CA ARG A 18 -5.15 -4.78 9.77
C ARG A 18 -4.95 -6.18 10.41
N GLY A 19 -3.93 -6.93 9.95
CA GLY A 19 -3.54 -8.23 10.54
C GLY A 19 -4.26 -9.47 10.14
N ALA A 20 -5.38 -9.34 9.47
CA ALA A 20 -5.95 -10.46 8.79
C ALA A 20 -5.15 -10.69 7.51
N VAL A 21 -4.63 -11.91 7.35
CA VAL A 21 -4.50 -12.45 5.99
C VAL A 21 -5.92 -12.54 5.45
N GLY A 22 -6.29 -11.53 4.67
CA GLY A 22 -7.54 -11.52 3.94
C GLY A 22 -7.35 -12.42 2.74
N ARG A 23 -7.84 -13.65 2.83
CA ARG A 23 -7.98 -14.49 1.65
C ARG A 23 -9.25 -14.06 0.93
N GLU A 24 -9.09 -13.32 -0.15
CA GLU A 24 -10.18 -13.00 -1.05
C GLU A 24 -10.21 -14.06 -2.14
N GLU A 25 -11.37 -14.70 -2.24
CA GLU A 25 -11.63 -15.65 -3.30
C GLU A 25 -12.80 -15.13 -4.12
N ALA A 26 -12.56 -14.96 -5.42
CA ALA A 26 -13.60 -14.63 -6.36
C ALA A 26 -13.69 -15.71 -7.42
N VAL A 27 -14.91 -16.14 -7.72
CA VAL A 27 -15.17 -16.98 -8.88
C VAL A 27 -15.48 -16.05 -10.04
N LEU A 28 -14.61 -16.03 -11.04
CA LEU A 28 -14.83 -15.17 -12.20
C LEU A 28 -16.01 -15.70 -13.02
N PRO A 29 -16.88 -14.82 -13.55
CA PRO A 29 -17.95 -15.23 -14.46
C PRO A 29 -17.39 -15.99 -15.67
N GLU A 30 -18.16 -16.95 -16.17
CA GLU A 30 -17.76 -17.78 -17.31
C GLU A 30 -17.40 -16.92 -18.54
N GLY A 31 -16.33 -17.29 -19.23
CA GLY A 31 -15.82 -16.55 -20.39
C GLY A 31 -15.12 -15.22 -20.06
N ARG A 32 -15.09 -14.76 -18.80
CA ARG A 32 -14.35 -13.56 -18.39
C ARG A 32 -12.92 -13.90 -17.97
N VAL A 33 -12.04 -12.92 -18.15
CA VAL A 33 -10.66 -12.93 -17.65
C VAL A 33 -10.53 -11.73 -16.73
N GLY A 34 -9.90 -11.95 -15.58
CA GLY A 34 -9.65 -10.86 -14.65
C GLY A 34 -8.73 -9.79 -15.24
N ALA A 35 -8.97 -8.56 -14.84
CA ALA A 35 -8.26 -7.37 -15.25
C ALA A 35 -6.75 -7.48 -14.99
N SER A 36 -6.37 -7.85 -13.77
CA SER A 36 -4.99 -8.01 -13.33
C SER A 36 -4.33 -9.23 -13.98
N PHE A 37 -5.07 -10.34 -14.12
CA PHE A 37 -4.58 -11.55 -14.80
C PHE A 37 -4.21 -11.32 -16.25
N SER A 38 -4.96 -10.44 -16.92
CA SER A 38 -4.76 -10.09 -18.32
C SER A 38 -3.41 -9.42 -18.58
N LEU A 39 -2.71 -8.98 -17.53
CA LEU A 39 -1.40 -8.33 -17.56
C LEU A 39 -0.27 -9.18 -16.96
N LEU A 40 -0.50 -10.44 -16.55
CA LEU A 40 0.58 -11.29 -16.02
C LEU A 40 1.67 -11.60 -17.06
N ARG A 41 1.29 -11.60 -18.33
CA ARG A 41 2.16 -11.76 -19.49
C ARG A 41 1.93 -10.57 -20.42
N PRO A 42 2.91 -10.22 -21.29
CA PRO A 42 2.75 -9.14 -22.25
C PRO A 42 1.45 -9.29 -23.05
N PRO A 43 0.52 -8.33 -22.98
CA PRO A 43 -0.74 -8.41 -23.70
C PRO A 43 -0.55 -8.05 -25.18
N ALA A 44 -1.49 -8.47 -26.03
CA ALA A 44 -1.58 -7.98 -27.40
C ALA A 44 -2.19 -6.57 -27.43
N ARG A 45 -1.87 -5.78 -28.47
CA ARG A 45 -2.52 -4.50 -28.73
C ARG A 45 -4.02 -4.68 -28.98
N GLY A 46 -4.80 -3.66 -28.63
CA GLY A 46 -6.24 -3.62 -28.83
C GLY A 46 -7.05 -3.66 -27.52
N CYS A 47 -8.37 -3.57 -27.66
CA CYS A 47 -9.30 -3.59 -26.54
C CYS A 47 -9.95 -4.96 -26.40
N ARG A 48 -10.05 -5.45 -25.16
CA ARG A 48 -10.81 -6.65 -24.82
C ARG A 48 -11.56 -6.49 -23.51
N PRO A 49 -12.73 -7.15 -23.39
CA PRO A 49 -13.48 -7.14 -22.14
C PRO A 49 -12.70 -7.84 -21.04
N VAL A 50 -12.72 -7.24 -19.85
CA VAL A 50 -12.16 -7.80 -18.61
C VAL A 50 -13.14 -7.58 -17.47
N VAL A 51 -12.87 -8.19 -16.33
CA VAL A 51 -13.63 -7.99 -15.10
C VAL A 51 -12.66 -7.68 -13.96
N ASP A 52 -13.01 -6.71 -13.12
CA ASP A 52 -12.30 -6.48 -11.87
C ASP A 52 -12.48 -7.69 -10.95
N GLU A 53 -11.37 -8.27 -10.47
CA GLU A 53 -11.43 -9.53 -9.73
C GLU A 53 -12.06 -9.41 -8.34
N VAL A 54 -12.13 -8.20 -7.77
CA VAL A 54 -12.65 -7.96 -6.42
C VAL A 54 -14.10 -7.49 -6.45
N SER A 55 -14.39 -6.44 -7.22
CA SER A 55 -15.73 -5.87 -7.33
C SER A 55 -16.62 -6.58 -8.34
N LEU A 56 -16.06 -7.47 -9.16
CA LEU A 56 -16.73 -8.11 -10.31
C LEU A 56 -17.27 -7.11 -11.35
N THR A 57 -16.80 -5.87 -11.30
CA THR A 57 -17.19 -4.83 -12.24
C THR A 57 -16.62 -5.14 -13.62
N ALA A 58 -17.49 -5.21 -14.63
CA ALA A 58 -17.06 -5.39 -16.00
C ALA A 58 -16.44 -4.10 -16.56
N GLY A 59 -15.39 -4.24 -17.37
CA GLY A 59 -14.80 -3.12 -18.09
C GLY A 59 -13.94 -3.59 -19.26
N GLN A 60 -12.95 -2.77 -19.62
CA GLN A 60 -12.07 -3.01 -20.77
C GLN A 60 -10.60 -2.93 -20.35
N LEU A 61 -9.79 -3.81 -20.93
CA LEU A 61 -8.34 -3.61 -21.07
C LEU A 61 -8.10 -3.17 -22.51
N CYS A 62 -7.69 -1.92 -22.70
CA CYS A 62 -7.26 -1.37 -23.97
C CYS A 62 -5.75 -1.16 -23.93
N VAL A 63 -5.02 -1.86 -24.79
CA VAL A 63 -3.57 -1.78 -24.89
C VAL A 63 -3.21 -0.96 -26.13
N ASP A 64 -2.61 0.20 -25.88
CA ASP A 64 -2.27 1.18 -26.92
C ASP A 64 -0.84 0.93 -27.44
N GLU A 65 0.10 0.66 -26.52
CA GLU A 65 1.51 0.43 -26.81
C GLU A 65 1.97 -0.93 -26.28
N VAL A 66 2.75 -1.64 -27.09
CA VAL A 66 3.43 -2.88 -26.71
C VAL A 66 4.81 -2.84 -27.34
N ASP A 67 5.83 -2.99 -26.49
CA ASP A 67 7.25 -3.07 -26.82
C ASP A 67 7.85 -4.32 -26.17
N PRO A 68 9.07 -4.75 -26.55
CA PRO A 68 9.77 -5.80 -25.84
C PRO A 68 9.90 -5.47 -24.34
N GLY A 69 9.16 -6.22 -23.52
CA GLY A 69 9.17 -6.06 -22.07
C GLY A 69 8.30 -4.93 -21.51
N HIS A 70 7.51 -4.20 -22.32
CA HIS A 70 6.66 -3.12 -21.81
C HIS A 70 5.28 -3.10 -22.49
N ALA A 71 4.26 -2.66 -21.76
CA ALA A 71 2.95 -2.37 -22.33
C ALA A 71 2.32 -1.16 -21.64
N ARG A 72 1.57 -0.35 -22.39
CA ARG A 72 0.78 0.77 -21.86
C ARG A 72 -0.62 0.79 -22.42
N GLY A 73 -1.54 1.38 -21.67
CA GLY A 73 -2.87 1.67 -22.13
C GLY A 73 -3.82 2.00 -20.99
N ARG A 74 -5.04 1.49 -21.06
CA ARG A 74 -6.08 1.68 -20.04
C ARG A 74 -6.66 0.36 -19.57
N LEU A 75 -6.74 0.17 -18.24
CA LEU A 75 -7.39 -0.96 -17.59
C LEU A 75 -8.53 -0.44 -16.73
N LEU A 76 -9.76 -0.89 -17.02
CA LEU A 76 -10.97 -0.45 -16.32
C LEU A 76 -11.10 1.09 -16.27
N GLY A 77 -10.67 1.76 -17.35
CA GLY A 77 -10.69 3.22 -17.47
C GLY A 77 -9.49 3.95 -16.84
N GLN A 78 -8.62 3.27 -16.09
CA GLN A 78 -7.42 3.87 -15.50
C GLN A 78 -6.20 3.67 -16.40
N PRO A 79 -5.31 4.67 -16.52
CA PRO A 79 -4.06 4.49 -17.24
C PRO A 79 -3.21 3.43 -16.54
N PHE A 80 -2.55 2.58 -17.33
CA PHE A 80 -1.58 1.63 -16.82
C PHE A 80 -0.27 1.65 -17.61
N ALA A 81 0.82 1.33 -16.92
CA ALA A 81 2.11 1.01 -17.50
C ALA A 81 2.64 -0.27 -16.86
N ALA A 82 3.05 -1.23 -17.68
CA ALA A 82 3.52 -2.54 -17.21
C ALA A 82 4.92 -2.82 -17.75
N ARG A 83 5.80 -3.35 -16.89
CA ARG A 83 7.13 -3.84 -17.24
C ARG A 83 7.21 -5.34 -17.01
N TYR A 84 7.84 -6.03 -17.94
CA TYR A 84 7.96 -7.48 -17.97
C TYR A 84 9.43 -7.89 -18.05
N ALA A 85 9.80 -8.95 -17.34
CA ALA A 85 11.06 -9.65 -17.53
C ALA A 85 10.78 -11.13 -17.82
N LYS A 86 11.48 -11.69 -18.82
CA LYS A 86 11.31 -13.09 -19.24
C LYS A 86 9.83 -13.47 -19.48
N GLY A 87 9.07 -12.55 -20.08
CA GLY A 87 7.66 -12.75 -20.42
C GLY A 87 6.68 -12.73 -19.23
N THR A 88 7.14 -12.35 -18.03
CA THR A 88 6.30 -12.25 -16.83
C THR A 88 6.29 -10.82 -16.31
N LEU A 89 5.17 -10.39 -15.75
CA LEU A 89 5.00 -9.08 -15.12
C LEU A 89 5.97 -8.92 -13.94
N GLU A 90 6.74 -7.84 -13.96
CA GLU A 90 7.67 -7.45 -12.89
C GLU A 90 7.21 -6.18 -12.18
N GLU A 91 6.54 -5.28 -12.89
CA GLU A 91 6.02 -4.05 -12.33
C GLU A 91 4.76 -3.62 -13.08
N LEU A 92 3.79 -3.08 -12.35
CA LEU A 92 2.57 -2.50 -12.87
C LEU A 92 2.30 -1.18 -12.15
N GLU A 93 2.19 -0.10 -12.91
CA GLU A 93 1.59 1.16 -12.46
C GLU A 93 0.15 1.18 -12.99
N LEU A 94 -0.82 1.43 -12.10
CA LEU A 94 -2.25 1.50 -12.41
C LEU A 94 -2.86 2.68 -11.67
N GLY A 95 -3.16 3.76 -12.39
CA GLY A 95 -3.56 5.03 -11.78
C GLY A 95 -2.49 5.52 -10.78
N PRO A 96 -2.83 5.76 -9.51
CA PRO A 96 -1.86 6.17 -8.48
C PRO A 96 -1.11 4.99 -7.83
N ALA A 97 -1.50 3.74 -8.13
CA ALA A 97 -0.95 2.55 -7.50
C ALA A 97 0.25 2.01 -8.29
N ARG A 98 1.25 1.49 -7.57
CA ARG A 98 2.39 0.78 -8.13
C ARG A 98 2.53 -0.58 -7.46
N PHE A 99 2.70 -1.62 -8.28
CA PHE A 99 2.85 -3.01 -7.87
C PHE A 99 4.16 -3.52 -8.42
N THR A 100 4.95 -4.20 -7.60
CA THR A 100 6.21 -4.85 -8.01
C THR A 100 6.15 -6.32 -7.67
N ARG A 101 6.79 -7.14 -8.51
CA ARG A 101 6.87 -8.57 -8.26
C ARG A 101 7.76 -8.84 -7.05
N TRP A 102 7.21 -9.58 -6.10
CA TRP A 102 7.96 -10.10 -4.96
C TRP A 102 8.34 -11.56 -5.21
N ALA A 103 9.62 -11.90 -5.00
CA ALA A 103 10.15 -13.26 -5.16
C ALA A 103 10.43 -13.95 -3.81
N GLY A 104 10.32 -13.23 -2.69
CA GLY A 104 10.52 -13.79 -1.35
C GLY A 104 9.30 -14.57 -0.86
N ALA A 105 9.50 -15.37 0.18
CA ALA A 105 8.39 -15.94 0.92
C ALA A 105 7.59 -14.80 1.57
N VAL A 106 6.26 -14.92 1.56
CA VAL A 106 5.40 -14.12 2.43
C VAL A 106 4.96 -15.02 3.57
N THR A 107 5.48 -14.77 4.76
CA THR A 107 5.02 -15.47 5.96
C THR A 107 3.82 -14.72 6.51
N PRO A 108 2.64 -15.37 6.64
CA PRO A 108 1.52 -14.82 7.40
C PRO A 108 2.02 -14.36 8.78
N GLY A 109 2.01 -13.06 8.99
CA GLY A 109 2.40 -12.43 10.25
C GLY A 109 1.21 -11.69 10.86
N PRO A 110 1.25 -11.43 12.16
CA PRO A 110 0.28 -10.52 12.77
C PRO A 110 0.36 -9.14 12.12
N SER A 111 -0.73 -8.37 12.21
CA SER A 111 -0.76 -7.01 11.70
C SER A 111 0.36 -6.17 12.30
N PRO A 112 1.06 -5.35 11.50
CA PRO A 112 1.78 -4.25 12.08
C PRO A 112 0.84 -3.17 12.64
N PHE A 113 -0.42 -3.11 12.18
CA PHE A 113 -1.44 -2.17 12.67
C PHE A 113 -2.09 -2.59 14.00
N ASP A 114 -1.96 -3.86 14.39
CA ASP A 114 -2.57 -4.42 15.62
C ASP A 114 -1.53 -4.71 16.69
N GLN A 115 -0.28 -4.97 16.27
CA GLN A 115 0.80 -5.28 17.19
C GLN A 115 1.95 -4.29 17.15
N GLY A 116 2.08 -3.44 16.14
CA GLY A 116 3.25 -2.58 15.97
C GLY A 116 4.55 -3.37 15.79
N PHE A 117 5.61 -2.66 15.42
CA PHE A 117 6.96 -3.21 15.34
C PHE A 117 7.67 -3.01 16.69
N PRO A 118 8.39 -4.01 17.22
CA PRO A 118 9.16 -3.82 18.44
C PRO A 118 10.22 -2.71 18.23
N LEU A 119 10.35 -1.82 19.21
CA LEU A 119 11.44 -0.84 19.25
C LEU A 119 12.59 -1.40 20.07
N GLU A 120 13.77 -1.50 19.45
CA GLU A 120 15.02 -1.83 20.13
C GLU A 120 15.79 -0.55 20.48
N GLY A 121 16.28 -0.44 21.72
CA GLY A 121 17.11 0.69 22.19
C GLY A 121 16.31 1.78 22.95
N ASP A 122 16.99 2.86 23.30
CA ASP A 122 16.49 3.93 24.19
C ASP A 122 16.66 5.36 23.65
N GLY A 123 17.26 5.54 22.46
CA GLY A 123 17.41 6.83 21.79
C GLY A 123 16.21 7.32 20.94
N ALA A 124 16.53 8.11 19.90
CA ALA A 124 15.60 8.70 18.96
C ALA A 124 15.03 7.67 17.97
N LEU A 125 13.75 7.81 17.63
CA LEU A 125 13.05 6.89 16.73
C LEU A 125 13.69 6.89 15.32
N GLY A 126 13.93 5.70 14.77
CA GLY A 126 14.49 5.53 13.44
C GLY A 126 14.33 4.11 12.87
N LEU A 127 14.97 3.87 11.72
CA LEU A 127 15.04 2.56 11.07
C LEU A 127 16.46 2.02 11.06
N ALA A 128 16.60 0.71 11.15
CA ALA A 128 17.86 -0.02 11.06
C ALA A 128 17.80 -1.09 9.95
N PRO A 129 18.66 -1.04 8.93
CA PRO A 129 19.58 0.07 8.60
C PRO A 129 18.85 1.38 8.27
N ALA A 130 19.55 2.51 8.45
CA ALA A 130 19.00 3.85 8.24
C ALA A 130 18.54 4.05 6.78
N VAL A 131 17.56 4.93 6.60
CA VAL A 131 16.92 5.21 5.31
C VAL A 131 16.93 6.70 5.06
N ALA A 132 17.31 7.12 3.85
CA ALA A 132 17.19 8.50 3.44
C ALA A 132 15.73 8.97 3.48
N GLY A 133 15.48 10.19 3.95
CA GLY A 133 14.13 10.75 4.05
C GLY A 133 13.35 10.37 5.31
N ALA A 134 13.79 9.34 6.06
CA ALA A 134 13.22 9.02 7.37
C ALA A 134 13.64 10.08 8.40
N ARG A 135 12.68 10.77 9.00
CA ARG A 135 12.95 11.89 9.93
C ARG A 135 11.95 11.93 11.08
N VAL A 136 12.45 12.19 12.28
CA VAL A 136 11.59 12.49 13.43
C VAL A 136 10.91 13.84 13.17
N VAL A 137 9.62 13.93 13.45
CA VAL A 137 8.83 15.14 13.24
C VAL A 137 8.02 15.47 14.47
N GLU A 138 7.90 16.77 14.75
CA GLU A 138 6.96 17.28 15.75
C GLU A 138 5.55 17.29 15.14
N VAL A 139 4.59 16.74 15.88
CA VAL A 139 3.18 16.65 15.46
C VAL A 139 2.31 17.08 16.62
N GLU A 140 1.40 18.01 16.36
CA GLU A 140 0.43 18.48 17.35
C GLU A 140 -0.78 17.53 17.41
N GLY A 141 -1.34 17.36 18.61
CA GLY A 141 -2.59 16.63 18.80
C GLY A 141 -3.76 17.39 18.17
N GLY A 142 -4.72 16.65 17.61
CA GLY A 142 -5.97 17.19 17.09
C GLY A 142 -7.11 17.07 18.11
N ALA A 143 -8.33 17.32 17.63
CA ALA A 143 -9.54 17.29 18.47
C ALA A 143 -9.88 15.90 19.04
N GLY A 144 -9.23 14.82 18.59
CA GLY A 144 -9.44 13.45 19.09
C GLY A 144 -10.91 13.02 19.07
N GLY A 145 -11.38 12.49 17.93
CA GLY A 145 -12.75 11.98 17.84
C GLY A 145 -12.89 10.51 18.27
N PRO A 146 -14.07 10.06 18.73
CA PRO A 146 -14.39 8.64 18.81
C PRO A 146 -14.54 8.04 17.39
N GLY A 147 -13.93 6.87 17.14
CA GLY A 147 -14.16 6.01 15.96
C GLY A 147 -13.63 6.49 14.59
N GLY A 148 -12.87 5.64 13.90
CA GLY A 148 -12.29 5.89 12.57
C GLY A 148 -10.77 5.69 12.58
N ASP A 149 -10.21 5.17 11.49
CA ASP A 149 -8.75 4.96 11.41
C ASP A 149 -7.98 6.27 11.16
N CYS A 150 -6.68 6.26 11.47
CA CYS A 150 -5.84 7.46 11.37
C CYS A 150 -5.79 8.02 9.94
N LEU A 151 -5.86 7.17 8.93
CA LEU A 151 -5.84 7.56 7.53
C LEU A 151 -7.12 8.27 7.11
N GLU A 152 -8.29 7.68 7.40
CA GLU A 152 -9.60 8.27 7.15
C GLU A 152 -9.70 9.67 7.77
N ARG A 153 -9.23 9.82 9.01
CA ARG A 153 -9.21 11.11 9.70
C ARG A 153 -8.26 12.11 9.05
N ALA A 154 -7.06 11.68 8.67
CA ALA A 154 -6.10 12.54 7.97
C ALA A 154 -6.67 13.00 6.61
N GLN A 155 -7.33 12.10 5.87
CA GLN A 155 -7.98 12.41 4.60
C GLN A 155 -9.15 13.39 4.77
N ALA A 156 -10.02 13.16 5.76
CA ALA A 156 -11.12 14.06 6.07
C ALA A 156 -10.62 15.46 6.46
N TYR A 157 -9.54 15.53 7.25
CA TYR A 157 -8.90 16.80 7.59
C TYR A 157 -8.38 17.51 6.32
N VAL A 158 -7.67 16.81 5.44
CA VAL A 158 -7.14 17.39 4.19
C VAL A 158 -8.28 17.89 3.30
N ALA A 159 -9.39 17.16 3.19
CA ALA A 159 -10.57 17.58 2.44
C ALA A 159 -11.17 18.89 2.98
N ALA A 160 -11.15 19.08 4.30
CA ALA A 160 -11.63 20.30 4.95
C ALA A 160 -10.62 21.47 4.93
N HIS A 161 -9.34 21.21 4.68
CA HIS A 161 -8.26 22.21 4.79
C HIS A 161 -7.40 22.26 3.51
N PRO A 162 -7.85 22.98 2.46
CA PRO A 162 -7.16 23.06 1.17
C PRO A 162 -5.69 23.46 1.29
N GLY A 163 -4.82 22.73 0.59
CA GLY A 163 -3.37 22.90 0.62
C GLY A 163 -2.65 22.11 1.71
N SER A 164 -3.37 21.38 2.55
CA SER A 164 -2.81 20.37 3.45
C SER A 164 -2.58 19.05 2.71
N THR A 165 -1.70 18.20 3.23
CA THR A 165 -1.35 16.90 2.64
C THR A 165 -1.26 15.82 3.71
N VAL A 166 -1.60 14.58 3.36
CA VAL A 166 -1.38 13.41 4.24
C VAL A 166 0.11 13.06 4.23
N GLU A 167 0.69 12.87 5.42
CA GLU A 167 2.00 12.26 5.62
C GLU A 167 1.82 10.88 6.28
N LEU A 168 2.68 9.93 5.92
CA LEU A 168 2.66 8.56 6.43
C LEU A 168 3.98 8.26 7.14
N GLY A 169 3.93 7.40 8.16
CA GLY A 169 5.12 6.94 8.85
C GLY A 169 4.82 6.09 10.09
N LEU A 170 5.69 6.19 11.10
CA LEU A 170 5.54 5.42 12.34
C LEU A 170 5.30 6.35 13.53
N VAL A 171 4.48 5.90 14.48
CA VAL A 171 4.40 6.51 15.82
C VAL A 171 4.95 5.56 16.87
N ALA A 172 5.75 6.08 17.80
CA ALA A 172 6.23 5.32 18.94
C ALA A 172 5.22 5.40 20.09
N HIS A 173 4.81 4.24 20.59
CA HIS A 173 4.00 4.13 21.79
C HIS A 173 4.22 2.77 22.45
N ASP A 174 4.47 2.77 23.76
CA ASP A 174 4.59 1.56 24.59
C ASP A 174 5.63 0.56 24.06
N GLY A 175 6.84 1.07 23.78
CA GLY A 175 7.96 0.28 23.29
C GLY A 175 7.78 -0.28 21.87
N ARG A 176 6.80 0.23 21.11
CA ARG A 176 6.48 -0.23 19.75
C ARG A 176 6.31 0.93 18.78
N ALA A 177 6.54 0.64 17.50
CA ALA A 177 6.37 1.57 16.40
C ALA A 177 5.16 1.15 15.54
N TRP A 178 4.18 2.02 15.37
CA TRP A 178 2.91 1.72 14.73
C TRP A 178 2.80 2.45 13.40
N PRO A 179 2.45 1.78 12.28
CA PRO A 179 2.09 2.48 11.05
C PRO A 179 0.98 3.50 11.30
N HIS A 180 1.18 4.72 10.84
CA HIS A 180 0.29 5.82 11.15
C HIS A 180 0.21 6.85 10.02
N ALA A 181 -0.85 7.66 10.06
CA ALA A 181 -1.09 8.75 9.14
C ALA A 181 -1.43 10.03 9.91
N TRP A 182 -0.86 11.15 9.49
CA TRP A 182 -1.17 12.48 10.02
C TRP A 182 -1.16 13.50 8.88
N VAL A 183 -1.33 14.78 9.21
CA VAL A 183 -1.43 15.85 8.22
C VAL A 183 -0.25 16.80 8.33
N ARG A 184 0.34 17.15 7.18
CA ARG A 184 1.15 18.36 7.03
C ARG A 184 0.27 19.48 6.51
N THR A 185 0.15 20.55 7.28
CA THR A 185 -0.68 21.71 6.96
C THR A 185 -0.01 22.58 5.89
N ARG A 186 -0.79 23.44 5.25
CA ARG A 186 -0.28 24.42 4.26
C ARG A 186 0.85 25.30 4.81
N GLY A 187 0.82 25.61 6.10
CA GLY A 187 1.85 26.41 6.79
C GLY A 187 3.12 25.63 7.13
N GLY A 188 3.19 24.34 6.82
CA GLY A 188 4.33 23.47 7.12
C GLY A 188 4.29 22.81 8.50
N GLY A 189 3.32 23.17 9.34
CA GLY A 189 3.06 22.49 10.61
C GLY A 189 2.48 21.08 10.41
N ARG A 190 2.42 20.29 11.47
CA ARG A 190 1.87 18.93 11.44
C ARG A 190 0.85 18.72 12.53
N VAL A 191 -0.25 18.07 12.18
CA VAL A 191 -1.36 17.77 13.09
C VAL A 191 -1.77 16.33 12.92
N ASP A 192 -2.00 15.64 14.03
CA ASP A 192 -2.59 14.32 14.07
C ASP A 192 -4.09 14.43 14.45
N PRO A 193 -5.01 14.41 13.47
CA PRO A 193 -6.44 14.51 13.76
C PRO A 193 -7.00 13.25 14.46
N SER A 194 -6.22 12.18 14.57
CA SER A 194 -6.61 10.92 15.20
C SER A 194 -6.20 10.82 16.67
N ALA A 195 -5.28 11.68 17.12
CA ALA A 195 -4.76 11.67 18.48
C ALA A 195 -5.17 12.94 19.24
N ALA A 196 -5.79 12.78 20.41
CA ALA A 196 -6.12 13.90 21.30
C ALA A 196 -4.87 14.53 21.92
N VAL A 197 -3.86 13.70 22.17
CA VAL A 197 -2.52 14.10 22.62
C VAL A 197 -1.48 13.43 21.72
N PRO A 198 -0.33 14.08 21.43
CA PRO A 198 0.72 13.47 20.63
C PRO A 198 1.25 12.16 21.23
N PHE A 199 1.63 11.23 20.36
CA PHE A 199 2.42 10.05 20.74
C PHE A 199 3.85 10.41 21.17
N GLU A 200 4.60 9.44 21.68
CA GLU A 200 5.96 9.65 22.21
C GLU A 200 6.94 10.18 21.15
N ALA A 201 6.79 9.73 19.91
CA ALA A 201 7.55 10.22 18.76
C ALA A 201 6.84 9.88 17.44
N TYR A 202 7.07 10.70 16.42
CA TYR A 202 6.61 10.47 15.06
C TYR A 202 7.80 10.40 14.12
N LEU A 203 7.85 9.38 13.26
CA LEU A 203 8.87 9.20 12.23
C LEU A 203 8.21 9.27 10.86
N ALA A 204 8.37 10.39 10.16
CA ALA A 204 7.91 10.54 8.79
C ALA A 204 8.72 9.64 7.85
N LEU A 205 8.04 8.92 6.96
CA LEU A 205 8.66 8.01 6.01
C LEU A 205 8.30 8.39 4.56
N GLU A 206 9.33 8.58 3.74
CA GLU A 206 9.17 8.57 2.29
C GLU A 206 8.95 7.13 1.81
N HIS A 207 8.04 6.95 0.86
CA HIS A 207 7.65 5.63 0.36
C HIS A 207 7.20 4.66 1.48
N ALA A 208 6.41 5.17 2.44
CA ALA A 208 6.04 4.44 3.67
C ALA A 208 5.54 3.00 3.42
N GLY A 209 4.79 2.76 2.33
CA GLY A 209 4.34 1.40 1.96
C GLY A 209 5.50 0.41 1.75
N GLU A 210 6.53 0.82 1.01
CA GLU A 210 7.74 0.00 0.82
C GLU A 210 8.45 -0.25 2.17
N ARG A 211 8.51 0.79 3.02
CA ARG A 211 9.14 0.69 4.35
C ARG A 211 8.41 -0.27 5.28
N TYR A 212 7.08 -0.29 5.22
CA TYR A 212 6.28 -1.25 5.98
C TYR A 212 6.54 -2.69 5.51
N VAL A 213 6.70 -2.92 4.21
CA VAL A 213 7.07 -4.24 3.66
C VAL A 213 8.48 -4.65 4.10
N GLU A 214 9.44 -3.73 4.10
CA GLU A 214 10.80 -3.99 4.58
C GLU A 214 10.83 -4.34 6.09
N LEU A 215 10.00 -3.69 6.90
CA LEU A 215 9.84 -4.01 8.32
C LEU A 215 9.18 -5.39 8.52
N LEU A 216 8.11 -5.68 7.77
CA LEU A 216 7.41 -6.98 7.85
C LEU A 216 8.28 -8.15 7.39
N SER A 217 9.13 -7.95 6.39
CA SER A 217 10.06 -8.97 5.90
C SER A 217 11.31 -9.12 6.77
N GLY A 218 11.49 -8.28 7.79
CA GLY A 218 12.68 -8.25 8.65
C GLY A 218 13.93 -7.67 7.95
N ALA A 219 13.81 -7.17 6.72
CA ALA A 219 14.89 -6.45 6.05
C ALA A 219 15.26 -5.13 6.76
N ARG A 220 14.31 -4.59 7.53
CA ARG A 220 14.53 -3.46 8.45
C ARG A 220 13.92 -3.72 9.82
N ARG A 221 14.39 -2.96 10.79
CA ARG A 221 13.87 -2.92 12.16
C ARG A 221 13.59 -1.48 12.58
N ALA A 222 12.53 -1.29 13.36
CA ALA A 222 12.29 -0.02 14.04
C ALA A 222 13.17 0.04 15.31
N VAL A 223 13.81 1.17 15.55
CA VAL A 223 14.81 1.31 16.62
C VAL A 223 14.70 2.67 17.29
N ARG A 224 15.27 2.75 18.49
CA ARG A 224 15.55 3.98 19.24
C ARG A 224 17.07 4.12 19.36
N ARG A 225 17.67 5.12 18.69
CA ARG A 225 19.12 5.32 18.53
C ARG A 225 19.62 6.68 18.96
#